data_AF-X5YKS1-F1
#
_entry.id   AF-X5YKS1-F1
#
_cell.length_a   1.000
_cell.length_b   1.000
_cell.length_c   1.000
_cell.angle_alpha   90.00
_cell.angle_beta   90.00
_cell.angle_gamma   90.00
#
_symmetry.space_group_name_H-M   'P 1'
#
loop_
_entity.id
_entity.type
_entity.pdbx_description
1 polymer ?
#
loop_
_entity_poly.entity_id
_entity_poly.type
_entity_poly.pdbx_seq_one_letter_code
_entity_poly.pdbx_strand_id
1 'polypeptide(L)'
;MSESPVGPHSIYEGHPKGPIDLDSEVTAVQFDGELSTISTARVRLDERLRVLVDWAETSKKPELHIHDKDLRITLDNSDPIEFFVNHHQMNLVSDEAKFEAEPTTEPALLSGNPSNEAFGLIVNGPRLNIPRLDGITFVNENLNVTLHVFDHTHTLYQGRERLHISKAITHYFTASTIDGMEIDGSTLFKQVGRLVDFLGFVKGIRIGFGQMRGSPKVSDSYRFLGFTKHDRFEPPANWFYRSLTENLPALFEDYVRRLAVIEGKRTLGRALQYYKAGNYTQTDATEIALIMSAAGLETMAYHVLSTEGGWSKALFKSATLADKLRACTRLLKVKGDPTEKSEALKKIVKAKSNDKYDGFTLLADF
;
A
#
# COMPACT_ATOMS: atom_id res chain seq x y z
N MET A 1 11.26 32.72 -9.21
CA MET A 1 11.72 31.34 -8.95
C MET A 1 11.83 31.24 -7.45
N SER A 2 10.78 30.75 -6.78
CA SER A 2 10.81 30.54 -5.33
C SER A 2 11.39 29.17 -5.08
N GLU A 3 12.57 29.12 -4.47
CA GLU A 3 13.13 27.89 -3.92
C GLU A 3 12.15 27.36 -2.87
N SER A 4 11.50 26.22 -3.17
CA SER A 4 10.76 25.48 -2.17
C SER A 4 11.74 25.07 -1.07
N PRO A 5 11.38 25.20 0.22
CA PRO A 5 12.24 24.73 1.29
C PRO A 5 12.47 23.24 1.08
N VAL A 6 13.73 22.83 0.95
CA VAL A 6 14.15 21.44 0.81
C VAL A 6 13.77 20.72 2.10
N GLY A 7 12.55 20.21 2.13
CA GLY A 7 12.07 19.41 3.25
C GLY A 7 12.77 18.05 3.28
N PRO A 8 12.69 17.34 4.41
CA PRO A 8 13.29 16.01 4.60
C PRO A 8 12.72 14.90 3.68
N HIS A 9 11.77 15.24 2.81
CA HIS A 9 11.19 14.37 1.77
C HIS A 9 11.84 14.54 0.39
N SER A 10 12.72 15.53 0.22
CA SER A 10 13.37 15.85 -1.06
C SER A 10 14.18 14.70 -1.66
N ILE A 11 14.77 13.83 -0.84
CA ILE A 11 15.57 12.68 -1.32
C ILE A 11 14.73 11.64 -2.09
N TYR A 12 13.41 11.65 -1.93
CA TYR A 12 12.49 10.74 -2.62
C TYR A 12 11.86 11.35 -3.88
N GLU A 13 11.85 12.69 -3.97
CA GLU A 13 11.32 13.41 -5.13
C GLU A 13 12.23 13.18 -6.34
N GLY A 14 11.65 12.84 -7.49
CA GLY A 14 12.39 12.45 -8.68
C GLY A 14 13.01 11.04 -8.65
N HIS A 15 12.89 10.31 -7.53
CA HIS A 15 13.39 8.95 -7.36
C HIS A 15 12.25 7.94 -7.16
N PRO A 16 11.32 7.78 -8.11
CA PRO A 16 10.14 6.95 -7.91
C PRO A 16 10.46 5.48 -7.62
N LYS A 17 11.61 4.96 -8.06
CA LYS A 17 11.96 3.54 -7.95
C LYS A 17 13.22 3.27 -7.14
N GLY A 18 13.93 4.30 -6.67
CA GLY A 18 15.32 4.14 -6.23
C GLY A 18 16.33 4.12 -7.38
N PRO A 19 17.61 3.80 -7.10
CA PRO A 19 18.14 3.59 -5.76
C PRO A 19 18.13 4.90 -4.94
N ILE A 20 17.88 4.80 -3.63
CA ILE A 20 17.89 5.94 -2.70
C ILE A 20 18.76 5.56 -1.50
N ASP A 21 19.85 6.29 -1.29
CA ASP A 21 20.66 6.18 -0.07
C ASP A 21 19.84 6.68 1.14
N LEU A 22 19.83 5.90 2.22
CA LEU A 22 19.14 6.23 3.46
C LEU A 22 20.14 6.80 4.48
N ASP A 23 19.68 7.74 5.30
CA ASP A 23 20.49 8.39 6.34
C ASP A 23 20.79 7.49 7.57
N SER A 24 20.71 6.16 7.42
CA SER A 24 21.01 5.21 8.50
C SER A 24 22.48 4.78 8.45
N GLU A 25 23.18 4.90 9.58
CA GLU A 25 24.56 4.46 9.74
C GLU A 25 24.61 2.99 10.15
N VAL A 26 25.54 2.21 9.61
CA VAL A 26 25.80 0.84 10.07
C VAL A 26 26.92 0.90 11.11
N THR A 27 26.59 0.60 12.37
CA THR A 27 27.52 0.73 13.50
C THR A 27 28.20 -0.59 13.85
N ALA A 28 27.59 -1.73 13.51
CA ALA A 28 28.20 -3.05 13.67
C ALA A 28 27.63 -4.07 12.68
N VAL A 29 28.46 -5.04 12.30
CA VAL A 29 28.14 -6.19 11.46
C VAL A 29 28.73 -7.40 12.16
N GLN A 30 27.92 -8.43 12.38
CA GLN A 30 28.29 -9.64 13.10
C GLN A 30 27.97 -10.87 12.25
N PHE A 31 28.96 -11.75 12.09
CA PHE A 31 28.80 -13.08 11.49
C PHE A 31 29.01 -14.14 12.57
N ASP A 32 28.00 -14.96 12.84
CA ASP A 32 28.03 -16.01 13.89
C ASP A 32 28.50 -15.46 15.27
N GLY A 33 28.21 -14.19 15.54
CA GLY A 33 28.63 -13.48 16.76
C GLY A 33 30.01 -12.82 16.72
N GLU A 34 30.80 -13.01 15.66
CA GLU A 34 32.08 -12.32 15.47
C GLU A 34 31.90 -10.98 14.75
N LEU A 35 32.54 -9.93 15.28
CA LEU A 35 32.48 -8.58 14.69
C LEU A 35 33.34 -8.48 13.42
N SER A 36 32.73 -7.99 12.35
CA SER A 36 33.39 -7.65 11.09
C SER A 36 34.09 -6.28 11.17
N THR A 37 35.16 -6.11 10.40
CA THR A 37 35.82 -4.82 10.19
C THR A 37 35.13 -4.06 9.06
N ILE A 38 34.17 -3.23 9.41
CA ILE A 38 33.41 -2.41 8.46
C ILE A 38 34.26 -1.23 8.00
N SER A 39 34.43 -1.07 6.68
CA SER A 39 35.11 0.10 6.13
C SER A 39 34.15 1.09 5.45
N THR A 40 33.13 0.60 4.74
CA THR A 40 32.19 1.43 3.95
C THR A 40 30.81 0.78 3.82
N ALA A 41 30.00 0.79 4.87
CA ALA A 41 28.64 0.26 4.81
C ALA A 41 27.62 1.35 4.45
N ARG A 42 26.64 1.01 3.61
CA ARG A 42 25.59 1.90 3.13
C ARG A 42 24.25 1.20 3.23
N VAL A 43 23.23 1.93 3.67
CA VAL A 43 21.85 1.43 3.71
C VAL A 43 21.08 2.16 2.61
N ARG A 44 20.40 1.43 1.72
CA ARG A 44 19.66 2.02 0.60
C ARG A 44 18.35 1.29 0.30
N LEU A 45 17.45 1.99 -0.37
CA LEU A 45 16.36 1.36 -1.10
C LEU A 45 16.85 1.06 -2.53
N ASP A 46 16.74 -0.20 -2.98
CA ASP A 46 17.09 -0.59 -4.35
C ASP A 46 16.05 -0.14 -5.39
N GLU A 47 16.27 -0.47 -6.67
CA GLU A 47 15.34 -0.17 -7.78
C GLU A 47 13.96 -0.85 -7.66
N ARG A 48 13.85 -1.83 -6.75
CA ARG A 48 12.62 -2.55 -6.41
C ARG A 48 12.06 -2.10 -5.05
N LEU A 49 12.63 -1.03 -4.49
CA LEU A 49 12.32 -0.46 -3.19
C LEU A 49 12.49 -1.45 -2.02
N ARG A 50 13.47 -2.36 -2.11
CA ARG A 50 13.89 -3.25 -1.03
C ARG A 50 15.02 -2.61 -0.24
N VAL A 51 15.07 -2.86 1.07
CA VAL A 51 16.19 -2.42 1.91
C VAL A 51 17.39 -3.29 1.61
N LEU A 52 18.48 -2.67 1.20
CA LEU A 52 19.78 -3.32 1.07
C LEU A 52 20.78 -2.65 2.00
N VAL A 53 21.61 -3.47 2.63
CA VAL A 53 22.85 -3.04 3.24
C VAL A 53 23.99 -3.58 2.39
N ASP A 54 24.76 -2.68 1.81
CA ASP A 54 25.97 -3.02 1.05
C ASP A 54 27.21 -2.51 1.77
N TRP A 55 28.24 -3.34 1.84
CA TRP A 55 29.51 -2.95 2.44
C TRP A 55 30.69 -3.67 1.81
N ALA A 56 31.87 -3.09 2.02
CA ALA A 56 33.14 -3.70 1.69
C ALA A 56 34.02 -3.84 2.93
N GLU A 57 34.78 -4.92 2.97
CA GLU A 57 35.79 -5.17 3.99
C GLU A 57 37.00 -5.87 3.41
N THR A 58 38.14 -5.72 4.09
CA THR A 58 39.36 -6.45 3.76
C THR A 58 39.26 -7.86 4.34
N SER A 59 39.15 -8.86 3.46
CA SER A 59 39.05 -10.26 3.83
C SER A 59 40.43 -10.83 4.11
N LYS A 60 40.70 -11.25 5.36
CA LYS A 60 41.95 -11.93 5.71
C LYS A 60 42.03 -13.35 5.16
N LYS A 61 40.89 -14.00 4.91
CA LYS A 61 40.78 -15.35 4.33
C LYS A 61 39.45 -15.51 3.58
N PRO A 62 39.42 -16.23 2.45
CA PRO A 62 38.18 -16.53 1.75
C PRO A 62 37.23 -17.35 2.61
N GLU A 63 36.04 -16.82 2.88
CA GLU A 63 34.97 -17.54 3.55
C GLU A 63 33.91 -17.97 2.52
N LEU A 64 33.95 -19.24 2.13
CA LEU A 64 33.09 -19.80 1.10
C LEU A 64 31.64 -20.07 1.55
N HIS A 65 31.39 -20.08 2.86
CA HIS A 65 30.09 -20.44 3.47
C HIS A 65 29.36 -19.25 4.11
N ILE A 66 29.62 -18.02 3.64
CA ILE A 66 29.08 -16.80 4.25
C ILE A 66 27.54 -16.72 4.22
N HIS A 67 26.90 -17.42 3.27
CA HIS A 67 25.44 -17.44 3.13
C HIS A 67 24.74 -18.29 4.19
N ASP A 68 25.45 -19.20 4.85
CA ASP A 68 24.92 -20.08 5.89
C ASP A 68 25.10 -19.51 7.30
N LYS A 69 25.76 -18.35 7.41
CA LYS A 69 26.08 -17.71 8.69
C LYS A 69 24.93 -16.86 9.21
N ASP A 70 24.80 -16.80 10.53
CA ASP A 70 23.90 -15.86 11.20
C ASP A 70 24.46 -14.45 11.06
N LEU A 71 23.86 -13.64 10.20
CA LEU A 71 24.23 -12.25 9.98
C LEU A 71 23.34 -11.31 10.79
N ARG A 72 23.97 -10.51 11.66
CA ARG A 72 23.30 -9.44 12.39
C ARG A 72 23.95 -8.11 12.10
N ILE A 73 23.14 -7.10 11.78
CA ILE A 73 23.60 -5.75 11.48
C ILE A 73 22.93 -4.79 12.45
N THR A 74 23.73 -3.97 13.12
CA THR A 74 23.28 -2.89 13.98
C THR A 74 23.25 -1.60 13.18
N LEU A 75 22.09 -0.95 13.16
CA LEU A 75 21.89 0.34 12.50
C LEU A 75 21.76 1.43 13.55
N ASP A 76 22.55 2.49 13.44
CA ASP A 76 22.62 3.59 14.39
C ASP A 76 22.77 3.05 15.84
N ASN A 77 21.92 3.51 16.77
CA ASN A 77 21.89 3.06 18.17
C ASN A 77 20.82 1.98 18.45
N SER A 78 20.38 1.23 17.44
CA SER A 78 19.32 0.23 17.59
C SER A 78 19.83 -1.16 18.02
N ASP A 79 18.90 -2.05 18.37
CA ASP A 79 19.22 -3.46 18.57
C ASP A 79 19.67 -4.11 17.24
N PRO A 80 20.58 -5.12 17.26
CA PRO A 80 20.99 -5.82 16.05
C PRO A 80 19.80 -6.49 15.35
N ILE A 81 19.69 -6.27 14.05
CA ILE A 81 18.65 -6.85 13.19
C ILE A 81 19.26 -7.99 12.39
N GLU A 82 18.49 -9.05 12.17
CA GLU A 82 18.91 -10.20 11.38
C GLU A 82 18.79 -9.90 9.87
N PHE A 83 19.80 -10.30 9.11
CA PHE A 83 19.86 -10.15 7.66
C PHE A 83 20.27 -11.46 6.99
N PHE A 84 19.95 -11.61 5.71
CA PHE A 84 20.50 -12.65 4.84
C PHE A 84 21.42 -12.03 3.80
N VAL A 85 22.58 -12.65 3.57
CA VAL A 85 23.48 -12.28 2.46
C VAL A 85 22.88 -12.78 1.16
N ASN A 86 22.54 -11.86 0.25
CA ASN A 86 22.00 -12.20 -1.07
C ASN A 86 23.06 -12.13 -2.16
N HIS A 87 24.10 -11.34 -1.93
CA HIS A 87 25.24 -11.25 -2.83
C HIS A 87 26.54 -11.17 -2.05
N HIS A 88 27.54 -11.90 -2.51
CA HIS A 88 28.89 -11.89 -1.99
C HIS A 88 29.86 -11.99 -3.17
N GLN A 89 30.78 -11.03 -3.27
CA GLN A 89 31.81 -11.00 -4.29
C GLN A 89 33.18 -10.81 -3.65
N MET A 90 34.11 -11.71 -3.95
CA MET A 90 35.50 -11.61 -3.51
C MET A 90 36.42 -11.14 -4.63
N ASN A 91 37.30 -10.19 -4.32
CA ASN A 91 38.40 -9.79 -5.18
C ASN A 91 39.72 -10.32 -4.59
N LEU A 92 40.24 -11.39 -5.19
CA LEU A 92 41.49 -12.05 -4.77
C LEU A 92 42.76 -11.23 -5.01
N VAL A 93 42.67 -10.15 -5.80
CA VAL A 93 43.83 -9.28 -6.10
C VAL A 93 43.96 -8.16 -5.07
N SER A 94 42.83 -7.64 -4.58
CA SER A 94 42.79 -6.56 -3.59
C SER A 94 42.50 -7.04 -2.17
N ASP A 95 42.31 -8.35 -1.95
CA ASP A 95 41.85 -8.95 -0.70
C ASP A 95 40.59 -8.27 -0.14
N GLU A 96 39.70 -7.79 -1.03
CA GLU A 96 38.46 -7.11 -0.67
C GLU A 96 37.27 -8.02 -0.92
N ALA A 97 36.35 -8.09 0.03
CA ALA A 97 35.06 -8.74 -0.12
C ALA A 97 33.94 -7.70 -0.08
N LYS A 98 32.98 -7.83 -0.99
CA LYS A 98 31.78 -7.01 -1.09
C LYS A 98 30.56 -7.85 -0.77
N PHE A 99 29.68 -7.29 0.04
CA PHE A 99 28.48 -7.95 0.52
C PHE A 99 27.26 -7.11 0.21
N GLU A 100 26.16 -7.78 -0.13
CA GLU A 100 24.82 -7.19 -0.10
C GLU A 100 23.89 -8.10 0.71
N ALA A 101 23.17 -7.49 1.64
CA ALA A 101 22.23 -8.19 2.51
C ALA A 101 20.86 -7.50 2.53
N GLU A 102 19.77 -8.28 2.64
CA GLU A 102 18.42 -7.76 2.91
C GLU A 102 17.91 -8.33 4.25
N PRO A 103 17.08 -7.57 4.98
CA PRO A 103 16.64 -7.96 6.31
C PRO A 103 15.71 -9.19 6.25
N THR A 104 15.76 -10.05 7.27
CA THR A 104 14.91 -11.25 7.32
C THR A 104 13.43 -10.88 7.44
N THR A 105 13.15 -9.78 8.15
CA THR A 105 11.83 -9.17 8.33
C THR A 105 11.70 -7.86 7.55
N GLU A 106 10.60 -7.67 6.81
CA GLU A 106 10.30 -6.41 6.13
C GLU A 106 8.91 -5.86 6.55
N PRO A 107 8.80 -4.58 6.92
CA PRO A 107 9.90 -3.62 7.10
C PRO A 107 10.83 -4.00 8.26
N ALA A 108 12.10 -3.58 8.18
CA ALA A 108 13.03 -3.72 9.28
C ALA A 108 12.70 -2.67 10.36
N LEU A 109 12.41 -3.13 11.57
CA LEU A 109 12.06 -2.27 12.70
C LEU A 109 13.31 -1.90 13.49
N LEU A 110 13.57 -0.61 13.60
CA LEU A 110 14.56 -0.04 14.50
C LEU A 110 13.77 0.54 15.67
N SER A 111 13.86 -0.14 16.82
CA SER A 111 13.31 0.33 18.09
C SER A 111 13.84 1.73 18.39
N GLY A 112 12.97 2.57 18.94
CA GLY A 112 13.31 3.95 19.24
C GLY A 112 12.25 4.63 20.08
N ASN A 113 12.54 5.87 20.47
CA ASN A 113 11.65 6.65 21.31
C ASN A 113 10.31 6.92 20.61
N PRO A 114 9.18 6.87 21.35
CA PRO A 114 7.90 7.37 20.88
C PRO A 114 7.99 8.80 20.35
N SER A 115 7.08 9.17 19.45
CA SER A 115 7.05 10.52 18.89
C SER A 115 5.62 10.95 18.62
N ASN A 116 5.35 12.25 18.69
CA ASN A 116 4.05 12.82 18.36
C ASN A 116 3.93 13.21 16.88
N GLU A 117 5.02 13.19 16.11
CA GLU A 117 5.05 13.45 14.68
C GLU A 117 5.68 12.24 13.95
N ALA A 118 5.26 12.01 12.71
CA ALA A 118 5.86 10.99 11.87
C ALA A 118 5.80 11.32 10.38
N PHE A 119 6.65 10.64 9.63
CA PHE A 119 6.72 10.68 8.18
C PHE A 119 6.75 9.27 7.63
N GLY A 120 6.12 9.04 6.47
CA GLY A 120 6.30 7.78 5.75
C GLY A 120 5.91 7.86 4.28
N LEU A 121 6.18 6.78 3.56
CA LEU A 121 6.02 6.71 2.11
C LEU A 121 4.90 5.75 1.73
N ILE A 122 4.24 6.07 0.61
CA ILE A 122 3.23 5.23 -0.02
C ILE A 122 3.66 4.92 -1.46
N VAL A 123 3.63 3.63 -1.76
CA VAL A 123 3.97 3.07 -3.07
C VAL A 123 2.69 2.76 -3.81
N ASN A 124 2.63 3.17 -5.08
CA ASN A 124 1.50 2.93 -5.95
C ASN A 124 0.17 3.41 -5.34
N GLY A 125 0.10 4.63 -4.81
CA GLY A 125 -1.16 5.21 -4.31
C GLY A 125 -2.20 5.47 -5.43
N PRO A 126 -3.43 5.88 -5.07
CA PRO A 126 -4.47 6.27 -6.03
C PRO A 126 -4.09 7.53 -6.83
N ARG A 127 -4.74 7.76 -7.99
CA ARG A 127 -4.53 8.99 -8.76
C ARG A 127 -5.38 10.12 -8.18
N LEU A 128 -4.86 10.80 -7.16
CA LEU A 128 -5.54 11.89 -6.48
C LEU A 128 -5.31 13.23 -7.18
N ASN A 129 -6.32 14.12 -7.12
CA ASN A 129 -6.21 15.49 -7.60
C ASN A 129 -5.98 16.43 -6.41
N ILE A 130 -4.82 16.32 -5.77
CA ILE A 130 -4.45 17.13 -4.60
C ILE A 130 -3.71 18.38 -5.10
N PRO A 131 -4.14 19.61 -4.73
CA PRO A 131 -3.32 20.80 -4.92
C PRO A 131 -1.97 20.63 -4.21
N ARG A 132 -0.87 20.90 -4.92
CA ARG A 132 0.52 20.59 -4.50
C ARG A 132 0.89 20.93 -3.06
N LEU A 133 0.33 22.01 -2.50
CA LEU A 133 0.77 22.56 -1.21
C LEU A 133 -0.09 22.16 -0.02
N ASP A 134 -1.36 21.79 -0.24
CA ASP A 134 -2.33 21.70 0.86
C ASP A 134 -2.42 20.29 1.44
N GLY A 135 -2.07 19.27 0.65
CA GLY A 135 -2.28 17.87 1.05
C GLY A 135 -3.78 17.54 1.23
N ILE A 136 -4.07 16.33 1.71
CA ILE A 136 -5.39 15.97 2.25
C ILE A 136 -5.19 15.41 3.64
N THR A 137 -5.84 16.03 4.63
CA THR A 137 -5.80 15.56 6.01
C THR A 137 -6.95 14.59 6.30
N PHE A 138 -6.60 13.46 6.88
CA PHE A 138 -7.50 12.44 7.38
C PHE A 138 -7.40 12.39 8.90
N VAL A 139 -8.52 12.26 9.58
CA VAL A 139 -8.58 12.04 11.03
C VAL A 139 -8.83 10.57 11.30
N ASN A 140 -7.97 9.94 12.10
CA ASN A 140 -8.13 8.55 12.54
C ASN A 140 -7.84 8.44 14.04
N GLU A 141 -8.87 8.23 14.85
CA GLU A 141 -8.73 8.20 16.31
C GLU A 141 -8.07 9.51 16.82
N ASN A 142 -6.89 9.43 17.43
CA ASN A 142 -6.12 10.57 17.94
C ASN A 142 -5.03 11.05 16.94
N LEU A 143 -5.16 10.74 15.65
CA LEU A 143 -4.13 11.00 14.66
C LEU A 143 -4.67 11.84 13.49
N ASN A 144 -3.98 12.95 13.20
CA ASN A 144 -4.10 13.65 11.94
C ASN A 144 -3.06 13.10 10.97
N VAL A 145 -3.48 12.59 9.81
CA VAL A 145 -2.58 12.12 8.76
C VAL A 145 -2.80 12.95 7.52
N THR A 146 -1.80 13.73 7.13
CA THR A 146 -1.83 14.54 5.91
C THR A 146 -1.10 13.82 4.79
N LEU A 147 -1.85 13.47 3.75
CA LEU A 147 -1.35 12.81 2.55
C LEU A 147 -0.96 13.84 1.50
N HIS A 148 0.22 13.66 0.91
CA HIS A 148 0.74 14.48 -0.17
C HIS A 148 1.09 13.62 -1.38
N VAL A 149 1.08 14.23 -2.57
CA VAL A 149 1.51 13.60 -3.82
C VAL A 149 2.88 14.17 -4.19
N PHE A 150 3.84 13.31 -4.52
CA PHE A 150 5.12 13.77 -5.07
C PHE A 150 4.93 14.41 -6.46
N ASP A 151 5.78 15.36 -6.82
CA ASP A 151 5.68 16.07 -8.09
C ASP A 151 5.91 15.15 -9.29
N HIS A 152 6.89 14.26 -9.19
CA HIS A 152 7.18 13.26 -10.23
C HIS A 152 5.97 12.38 -10.53
N THR A 153 5.10 12.12 -9.55
CA THR A 153 3.89 11.30 -9.70
C THR A 153 2.92 11.88 -10.73
N HIS A 154 2.83 13.21 -10.84
CA HIS A 154 2.01 13.84 -11.88
C HIS A 154 2.55 13.50 -13.27
N THR A 155 3.87 13.54 -13.47
CA THR A 155 4.53 13.12 -14.70
C THR A 155 4.28 11.64 -15.00
N LEU A 156 4.36 10.78 -13.98
CA LEU A 156 4.06 9.34 -14.11
C LEU A 156 2.62 9.11 -14.61
N TYR A 157 1.64 9.87 -14.09
CA TYR A 157 0.23 9.70 -14.46
C TYR A 157 -0.20 10.41 -15.75
N GLN A 158 0.58 11.37 -16.26
CA GLN A 158 0.31 12.05 -17.54
C GLN A 158 0.76 11.27 -18.78
N GLY A 159 1.43 10.11 -18.61
CA GLY A 159 1.59 9.14 -19.70
C GLY A 159 2.69 9.44 -20.72
N ARG A 160 3.74 10.18 -20.35
CA ARG A 160 4.95 10.31 -21.20
C ARG A 160 5.94 9.16 -21.01
N GLU A 161 5.97 8.56 -19.83
CA GLU A 161 6.70 7.31 -19.60
C GLU A 161 5.69 6.16 -19.56
N ARG A 162 5.86 5.18 -20.46
CA ARG A 162 5.33 3.83 -20.24
C ARG A 162 6.13 3.26 -19.07
N LEU A 163 5.75 3.61 -17.85
CA LEU A 163 6.31 3.00 -16.66
C LEU A 163 5.87 1.55 -16.69
N HIS A 164 6.76 0.71 -17.21
CA HIS A 164 6.67 -0.73 -17.07
C HIS A 164 6.43 -1.03 -15.58
N ILE A 165 5.24 -1.54 -15.27
CA ILE A 165 4.91 -2.60 -14.31
C ILE A 165 5.77 -2.64 -13.02
N SER A 166 6.17 -1.50 -12.45
CA SER A 166 7.07 -1.51 -11.30
C SER A 166 6.58 -0.60 -10.20
N LYS A 167 6.88 -1.00 -8.97
CA LYS A 167 6.63 -0.23 -7.76
C LYS A 167 7.19 1.18 -7.92
N ALA A 168 6.36 2.18 -7.62
CA ALA A 168 6.78 3.56 -7.57
C ALA A 168 6.36 4.22 -6.26
N ILE A 169 7.28 4.92 -5.60
CA ILE A 169 6.97 5.90 -4.55
C ILE A 169 6.13 6.99 -5.21
N THR A 170 4.91 7.19 -4.71
CA THR A 170 3.95 8.10 -5.36
C THR A 170 3.44 9.19 -4.42
N HIS A 171 3.37 8.86 -3.13
CA HIS A 171 2.84 9.74 -2.10
C HIS A 171 3.74 9.64 -0.87
N TYR A 172 3.67 10.66 -0.04
CA TYR A 172 4.17 10.60 1.32
C TYR A 172 3.07 11.08 2.26
N PHE A 173 3.17 10.71 3.53
CA PHE A 173 2.31 11.24 4.56
C PHE A 173 3.15 11.86 5.67
N THR A 174 2.59 12.89 6.28
CA THR A 174 2.97 13.34 7.61
C THR A 174 1.85 12.98 8.57
N ALA A 175 2.18 12.61 9.79
CA ALA A 175 1.20 12.32 10.82
C ALA A 175 1.54 13.07 12.09
N SER A 176 0.53 13.51 12.83
CA SER A 176 0.69 14.15 14.14
C SER A 176 -0.44 13.73 15.07
N THR A 177 -0.12 13.46 16.34
CA THR A 177 -1.15 13.21 17.36
C THR A 177 -1.93 14.50 17.67
N ILE A 178 -3.23 14.38 17.89
CA ILE A 178 -4.13 15.53 18.06
C ILE A 178 -3.95 16.15 19.46
N ASP A 179 -3.77 15.30 20.47
CA ASP A 179 -3.51 15.70 21.86
C ASP A 179 -2.04 16.08 22.12
N GLY A 180 -1.16 15.92 21.13
CA GLY A 180 0.27 16.17 21.24
C GLY A 180 1.05 15.10 22.03
N MET A 181 0.38 14.03 22.49
CA MET A 181 1.02 12.94 23.22
C MET A 181 1.83 12.06 22.27
N GLU A 182 2.95 11.52 22.74
CA GLU A 182 3.79 10.65 21.92
C GLU A 182 3.12 9.29 21.69
N ILE A 183 3.32 8.73 20.50
CA ILE A 183 2.83 7.41 20.10
C ILE A 183 4.01 6.51 19.74
N ASP A 184 3.94 5.24 20.09
CA ASP A 184 4.93 4.26 19.66
C ASP A 184 4.77 3.92 18.18
N GLY A 185 5.87 3.50 17.55
CA GLY A 185 5.89 3.21 16.13
C GLY A 185 4.93 2.11 15.69
N SER A 186 4.68 1.10 16.53
CA SER A 186 3.79 -0.02 16.18
C SER A 186 2.32 0.40 16.17
N THR A 187 1.91 1.19 17.16
CA THR A 187 0.55 1.76 17.20
C THR A 187 0.33 2.72 16.03
N LEU A 188 1.30 3.59 15.73
CA LEU A 188 1.24 4.47 14.56
C LEU A 188 1.12 3.66 13.25
N PHE A 189 1.97 2.66 13.05
CA PHE A 189 1.96 1.83 11.83
C PHE A 189 0.60 1.17 11.62
N LYS A 190 -0.03 0.68 12.71
CA LYS A 190 -1.38 0.10 12.68
C LYS A 190 -2.46 1.13 12.37
N GLN A 191 -2.39 2.33 12.94
CA GLN A 191 -3.36 3.40 12.69
C GLN A 191 -3.27 3.92 11.25
N VAL A 192 -2.06 4.21 10.76
CA VAL A 192 -1.83 4.62 9.36
C VAL A 192 -2.20 3.50 8.39
N GLY A 193 -1.95 2.24 8.75
CA GLY A 193 -2.33 1.07 7.96
C GLY A 193 -3.82 1.04 7.58
N ARG A 194 -4.71 1.55 8.45
CA ARG A 194 -6.15 1.66 8.12
C ARG A 194 -6.42 2.67 7.00
N LEU A 195 -5.72 3.80 7.00
CA LEU A 195 -5.79 4.78 5.91
C LEU A 195 -5.25 4.17 4.62
N VAL A 196 -4.14 3.43 4.69
CA VAL A 196 -3.56 2.77 3.53
C VAL A 196 -4.50 1.71 2.95
N ASP A 197 -5.18 0.93 3.81
CA ASP A 197 -6.19 -0.04 3.38
C ASP A 197 -7.37 0.62 2.66
N PHE A 198 -7.82 1.78 3.17
CA PHE A 198 -8.84 2.61 2.56
C PHE A 198 -8.38 3.17 1.21
N LEU A 199 -7.17 3.73 1.13
CA LEU A 199 -6.61 4.23 -0.13
C LEU A 199 -6.43 3.09 -1.16
N GLY A 200 -6.15 1.87 -0.70
CA GLY A 200 -6.17 0.69 -1.56
C GLY A 200 -7.57 0.31 -2.04
N PHE A 201 -8.60 0.46 -1.21
CA PHE A 201 -9.98 0.36 -1.67
C PHE A 201 -10.31 1.44 -2.73
N VAL A 202 -9.94 2.69 -2.47
CA VAL A 202 -10.13 3.81 -3.41
C VAL A 202 -9.43 3.54 -4.75
N LYS A 203 -8.21 3.01 -4.72
CA LYS A 203 -7.47 2.65 -5.93
C LYS A 203 -8.06 1.44 -6.67
N GLY A 204 -8.62 0.49 -5.92
CA GLY A 204 -9.09 -0.80 -6.43
C GLY A 204 -8.15 -1.97 -6.19
N ILE A 205 -6.92 -1.70 -5.73
CA ILE A 205 -5.92 -2.72 -5.40
C ILE A 205 -5.17 -2.35 -4.14
N ARG A 206 -4.46 -3.31 -3.58
CA ARG A 206 -3.55 -3.04 -2.47
C ARG A 206 -2.45 -2.08 -2.92
N ILE A 207 -2.13 -1.14 -2.04
CA ILE A 207 -1.02 -0.20 -2.20
C ILE A 207 0.03 -0.51 -1.13
N GLY A 208 1.26 -0.09 -1.38
CA GLY A 208 2.35 -0.26 -0.42
C GLY A 208 2.49 0.92 0.52
N PHE A 209 2.97 0.68 1.73
CA PHE A 209 3.42 1.75 2.61
C PHE A 209 4.56 1.27 3.50
N GLY A 210 5.41 2.21 3.91
CA GLY A 210 6.63 1.88 4.63
C GLY A 210 7.57 3.07 4.64
N GLN A 211 8.84 2.79 4.89
CA GLN A 211 9.89 3.79 5.09
C GLN A 211 9.41 4.90 6.03
N MET A 212 8.98 4.47 7.22
CA MET A 212 8.34 5.32 8.21
C MET A 212 9.35 5.71 9.30
N ARG A 213 9.31 6.96 9.76
CA ARG A 213 10.12 7.44 10.87
C ARG A 213 9.33 8.37 11.78
N GLY A 214 9.66 8.38 13.06
CA GLY A 214 9.19 9.40 14.01
C GLY A 214 9.79 10.78 13.70
N SER A 215 9.50 11.76 14.55
CA SER A 215 10.02 13.13 14.38
C SER A 215 11.55 13.14 14.38
N PRO A 216 12.20 13.88 13.46
CA PRO A 216 13.65 14.09 13.51
C PRO A 216 14.08 14.93 14.72
N LYS A 217 13.14 15.60 15.40
CA LYS A 217 13.41 16.38 16.62
C LYS A 217 13.62 15.50 17.85
N VAL A 218 13.20 14.24 17.79
CA VAL A 218 13.35 13.26 18.87
C VAL A 218 14.56 12.40 18.56
N SER A 219 15.58 12.44 19.42
CA SER A 219 16.77 11.57 19.28
C SER A 219 16.34 10.12 19.29
N ASP A 220 16.91 9.34 18.36
CA ASP A 220 16.67 7.89 18.24
C ASP A 220 15.17 7.53 18.18
N SER A 221 14.37 8.31 17.45
CA SER A 221 12.96 7.95 17.22
C SER A 221 12.85 6.66 16.39
N TYR A 222 11.73 5.93 16.59
CA TYR A 222 11.49 4.67 15.89
C TYR A 222 11.56 4.83 14.37
N ARG A 223 12.03 3.78 13.68
CA ARG A 223 12.10 3.72 12.22
C ARG A 223 11.67 2.35 11.70
N PHE A 224 10.92 2.37 10.60
CA PHE A 224 10.54 1.19 9.82
C PHE A 224 11.19 1.34 8.46
N LEU A 225 12.29 0.62 8.24
CA LEU A 225 13.02 0.70 6.99
C LEU A 225 12.39 -0.21 5.93
N GLY A 226 12.14 0.35 4.75
CA GLY A 226 11.54 -0.36 3.63
C GLY A 226 10.03 -0.56 3.72
N PHE A 227 9.54 -1.46 2.88
CA PHE A 227 8.11 -1.72 2.68
C PHE A 227 7.80 -3.17 3.05
N THR A 228 6.54 -3.50 3.30
CA THR A 228 6.19 -4.89 3.62
C THR A 228 6.42 -5.80 2.40
N LYS A 229 6.79 -7.06 2.62
CA LYS A 229 6.93 -8.08 1.55
C LYS A 229 5.70 -8.15 0.64
N HIS A 230 4.53 -7.87 1.21
CA HIS A 230 3.26 -7.95 0.52
C HIS A 230 2.91 -6.69 -0.26
N ASP A 231 3.75 -5.65 -0.33
CA ASP A 231 3.53 -4.44 -1.14
C ASP A 231 3.94 -4.63 -2.63
N ARG A 232 3.97 -5.90 -3.01
CA ARG A 232 4.08 -6.65 -4.28
C ARG A 232 3.22 -6.30 -5.48
N PHE A 233 2.92 -5.05 -5.87
CA PHE A 233 1.86 -4.88 -6.90
C PHE A 233 2.26 -4.15 -8.17
N GLU A 234 1.93 -4.82 -9.28
CA GLU A 234 1.74 -4.24 -10.60
C GLU A 234 0.55 -3.27 -10.54
N PRO A 235 0.60 -2.10 -11.21
CA PRO A 235 -0.51 -1.17 -11.22
C PRO A 235 -1.57 -1.62 -12.25
N PRO A 236 -2.81 -1.97 -11.86
CA PRO A 236 -3.92 -1.95 -12.79
C PRO A 236 -4.42 -0.52 -13.00
N ALA A 237 -5.38 -0.39 -13.91
CA ALA A 237 -6.09 0.85 -14.17
C ALA A 237 -6.67 1.44 -12.87
N ASN A 238 -6.48 2.74 -12.66
CA ASN A 238 -7.04 3.47 -11.53
C ASN A 238 -8.55 3.66 -11.76
N TRP A 239 -9.38 3.05 -10.91
CA TRP A 239 -10.85 3.17 -10.95
C TRP A 239 -11.38 4.45 -10.29
N PHE A 240 -10.52 5.16 -9.56
CA PHE A 240 -10.90 6.35 -8.81
C PHE A 240 -11.21 7.54 -9.72
N TYR A 241 -12.41 8.10 -9.54
CA TYR A 241 -12.82 9.35 -10.16
C TYR A 241 -12.22 10.54 -9.41
N ARG A 242 -11.36 11.32 -10.08
CA ARG A 242 -10.64 12.47 -9.51
C ARG A 242 -11.56 13.51 -8.83
N SER A 243 -12.81 13.63 -9.28
CA SER A 243 -13.79 14.54 -8.67
C SER A 243 -14.20 14.17 -7.25
N LEU A 244 -13.83 12.97 -6.77
CA LEU A 244 -14.13 12.52 -5.41
C LEU A 244 -13.00 12.81 -4.42
N THR A 245 -11.89 13.42 -4.86
CA THR A 245 -10.71 13.65 -4.02
C THR A 245 -11.05 14.45 -2.75
N GLU A 246 -11.84 15.51 -2.87
CA GLU A 246 -12.23 16.38 -1.74
C GLU A 246 -13.12 15.65 -0.72
N ASN A 247 -13.84 14.60 -1.14
CA ASN A 247 -14.74 13.84 -0.27
C ASN A 247 -14.03 12.71 0.49
N LEU A 248 -12.74 12.45 0.21
CA LEU A 248 -12.01 11.32 0.78
C LEU A 248 -11.94 11.32 2.31
N PRO A 249 -11.73 12.46 3.01
CA PRO A 249 -11.73 12.46 4.47
C PRO A 249 -13.04 11.96 5.07
N ALA A 250 -14.19 12.48 4.61
CA ALA A 250 -15.50 12.06 5.07
C ALA A 250 -15.79 10.59 4.74
N LEU A 251 -15.40 10.14 3.53
CA LEU A 251 -15.54 8.73 3.14
C LEU A 251 -14.67 7.80 3.99
N PHE A 252 -13.50 8.26 4.42
CA PHE A 252 -12.61 7.51 5.30
C PHE A 252 -13.20 7.36 6.70
N GLU A 253 -13.77 8.42 7.27
CA GLU A 253 -14.47 8.35 8.56
C GLU A 253 -15.62 7.33 8.52
N ASP A 254 -16.42 7.36 7.45
CA ASP A 254 -17.50 6.41 7.21
C ASP A 254 -16.98 4.98 7.07
N TYR A 255 -15.88 4.79 6.34
CA TYR A 255 -15.21 3.51 6.16
C TYR A 255 -14.74 2.92 7.50
N VAL A 256 -14.04 3.72 8.31
CA VAL A 256 -13.55 3.29 9.63
C VAL A 256 -14.72 2.92 10.54
N ARG A 257 -15.75 3.77 10.60
CA ARG A 257 -16.95 3.53 11.41
C ARG A 257 -17.66 2.23 11.01
N ARG A 258 -17.85 1.99 9.71
CA ARG A 258 -18.53 0.79 9.21
C ARG A 258 -17.70 -0.48 9.41
N LEU A 259 -16.37 -0.40 9.35
CA LEU A 259 -15.50 -1.56 9.59
C LEU A 259 -15.17 -1.82 11.06
N ALA A 260 -15.45 -0.88 11.95
CA ALA A 260 -15.30 -1.06 13.40
C ALA A 260 -16.29 -2.09 13.98
N VAL A 261 -17.45 -2.27 13.36
CA VAL A 261 -18.47 -3.24 13.80
C VAL A 261 -18.24 -4.63 13.19
N ILE A 262 -18.50 -5.68 13.96
CA ILE A 262 -18.29 -7.09 13.57
C ILE A 262 -18.99 -7.42 12.25
N GLU A 263 -20.23 -6.97 12.09
CA GLU A 263 -21.02 -7.24 10.90
C GLU A 263 -20.42 -6.58 9.66
N GLY A 264 -20.03 -5.31 9.75
CA GLY A 264 -19.39 -4.59 8.66
C GLY A 264 -18.05 -5.22 8.29
N LYS A 265 -17.22 -5.59 9.27
CA LYS A 265 -15.97 -6.33 9.02
C LYS A 265 -16.22 -7.66 8.30
N ARG A 266 -17.26 -8.41 8.69
CA ARG A 266 -17.59 -9.70 8.08
C ARG A 266 -18.15 -9.57 6.67
N THR A 267 -18.94 -8.55 6.39
CA THR A 267 -19.65 -8.40 5.11
C THR A 267 -18.90 -7.46 4.18
N LEU A 268 -18.81 -6.17 4.51
CA LEU A 268 -18.06 -5.19 3.74
C LEU A 268 -16.59 -5.56 3.63
N GLY A 269 -15.95 -6.04 4.70
CA GLY A 269 -14.56 -6.49 4.64
C GLY A 269 -14.34 -7.62 3.61
N ARG A 270 -15.27 -8.59 3.51
CA ARG A 270 -15.22 -9.64 2.48
C ARG A 270 -15.50 -9.08 1.08
N ALA A 271 -16.49 -8.20 0.94
CA ALA A 271 -16.77 -7.56 -0.35
C ALA A 271 -15.54 -6.79 -0.88
N LEU A 272 -14.82 -6.10 0.01
CA LEU A 272 -13.57 -5.40 -0.32
C LEU A 272 -12.45 -6.36 -0.75
N GLN A 273 -12.32 -7.53 -0.11
CA GLN A 273 -11.36 -8.54 -0.51
C GLN A 273 -11.67 -9.08 -1.91
N TYR A 274 -12.92 -9.43 -2.18
CA TYR A 274 -13.36 -9.87 -3.50
C TYR A 274 -13.15 -8.81 -4.58
N TYR A 275 -13.47 -7.55 -4.29
CA TYR A 275 -13.22 -6.42 -5.18
C TYR A 275 -11.73 -6.26 -5.51
N LYS A 276 -10.85 -6.28 -4.49
CA LYS A 276 -9.40 -6.19 -4.69
C LYS A 276 -8.86 -7.40 -5.49
N ALA A 277 -9.36 -8.61 -5.21
CA ALA A 277 -8.97 -9.82 -5.93
C ALA A 277 -9.44 -9.82 -7.39
N GLY A 278 -10.65 -9.34 -7.65
CA GLY A 278 -11.20 -9.19 -9.00
C GLY A 278 -10.37 -8.23 -9.84
N ASN A 279 -10.03 -7.06 -9.30
CA ASN A 279 -9.18 -6.09 -9.99
C ASN A 279 -7.75 -6.61 -10.23
N TYR A 280 -7.21 -7.41 -9.31
CA TYR A 280 -5.88 -8.00 -9.45
C TYR A 280 -5.82 -9.05 -10.55
N THR A 281 -6.81 -9.93 -10.63
CA THR A 281 -6.82 -11.09 -11.55
C THR A 281 -7.32 -10.76 -12.95
N GLN A 282 -7.78 -9.54 -13.20
CA GLN A 282 -8.45 -9.17 -14.45
C GLN A 282 -7.61 -9.44 -15.70
N THR A 283 -6.30 -9.19 -15.65
CA THR A 283 -5.38 -9.35 -16.78
C THR A 283 -4.99 -10.80 -17.03
N ASP A 284 -4.81 -11.58 -15.96
CA ASP A 284 -4.17 -12.90 -16.03
C ASP A 284 -5.20 -14.04 -16.01
N ALA A 285 -6.37 -13.81 -15.39
CA ALA A 285 -7.44 -14.79 -15.23
C ALA A 285 -8.81 -14.10 -15.18
N THR A 286 -9.30 -13.68 -16.34
CA THR A 286 -10.54 -12.89 -16.46
C THR A 286 -11.76 -13.60 -15.87
N GLU A 287 -11.88 -14.92 -15.99
CA GLU A 287 -12.98 -15.69 -15.41
C GLU A 287 -12.99 -15.62 -13.89
N ILE A 288 -11.81 -15.71 -13.25
CA ILE A 288 -11.67 -15.57 -11.80
C ILE A 288 -12.06 -14.14 -11.41
N ALA A 289 -11.61 -13.14 -12.17
CA ALA A 289 -11.95 -11.75 -11.91
C ALA A 289 -13.46 -11.48 -11.95
N LEU A 290 -14.18 -12.11 -12.89
CA LEU A 290 -15.63 -12.04 -12.98
C LEU A 290 -16.31 -12.69 -11.77
N ILE A 291 -15.89 -13.91 -11.40
CA ILE A 291 -16.44 -14.62 -10.22
C ILE A 291 -16.23 -13.81 -8.94
N MET A 292 -15.02 -13.27 -8.74
CA MET A 292 -14.72 -12.42 -7.58
C MET A 292 -15.56 -11.15 -7.59
N SER A 293 -15.73 -10.52 -8.75
CA SER A 293 -16.58 -9.32 -8.87
C SER A 293 -18.05 -9.61 -8.55
N ALA A 294 -18.59 -10.73 -9.03
CA ALA A 294 -19.96 -11.16 -8.75
C ALA A 294 -20.15 -11.48 -7.25
N ALA A 295 -19.22 -12.21 -6.64
CA ALA A 295 -19.23 -12.51 -5.21
C ALA A 295 -19.13 -11.24 -4.34
N GLY A 296 -18.31 -10.29 -4.75
CA GLY A 296 -18.19 -8.97 -4.12
C GLY A 296 -19.51 -8.20 -4.18
N LEU A 297 -20.13 -8.16 -5.35
CA LEU A 297 -21.40 -7.49 -5.58
C LEU A 297 -22.56 -8.14 -4.81
N GLU A 298 -22.65 -9.47 -4.79
CA GLU A 298 -23.64 -10.19 -3.98
C GLU A 298 -23.47 -9.89 -2.49
N THR A 299 -22.23 -9.92 -1.99
CA THR A 299 -21.93 -9.64 -0.58
C THR A 299 -22.31 -8.22 -0.20
N MET A 300 -22.04 -7.26 -1.08
CA MET A 300 -22.40 -5.85 -0.88
C MET A 300 -23.91 -5.64 -0.91
N ALA A 301 -24.60 -6.24 -1.88
CA ALA A 301 -26.06 -6.17 -1.99
C ALA A 301 -26.73 -6.80 -0.76
N TYR A 302 -26.22 -7.94 -0.28
CA TYR A 302 -26.69 -8.55 0.96
C TYR A 302 -26.56 -7.58 2.15
N HIS A 303 -25.38 -6.97 2.33
CA HIS A 303 -25.16 -6.01 3.42
C HIS A 303 -26.19 -4.87 3.35
N VAL A 304 -26.21 -4.12 2.24
CA VAL A 304 -27.07 -2.95 2.07
C VAL A 304 -28.55 -3.29 2.24
N LEU A 305 -29.03 -4.37 1.64
CA LEU A 305 -30.44 -4.76 1.74
C LEU A 305 -30.81 -5.26 3.14
N SER A 306 -29.89 -5.90 3.86
CA SER A 306 -30.13 -6.36 5.22
C SER A 306 -30.14 -5.22 6.23
N THR A 307 -29.21 -4.26 6.11
CA THR A 307 -29.02 -3.19 7.09
C THR A 307 -29.89 -1.97 6.80
N GLU A 308 -29.95 -1.53 5.54
CA GLU A 308 -30.68 -0.32 5.14
C GLU A 308 -32.04 -0.66 4.53
N GLY A 309 -32.14 -1.80 3.83
CA GLY A 309 -33.37 -2.23 3.16
C GLY A 309 -34.35 -3.02 4.04
N GLY A 310 -33.92 -3.47 5.23
CA GLY A 310 -34.74 -4.26 6.14
C GLY A 310 -35.13 -5.65 5.62
N TRP A 311 -34.37 -6.22 4.67
CA TRP A 311 -34.70 -7.51 4.08
C TRP A 311 -34.53 -8.65 5.08
N SER A 312 -35.57 -9.49 5.19
CA SER A 312 -35.52 -10.70 6.01
C SER A 312 -34.76 -11.83 5.32
N LYS A 313 -34.29 -12.81 6.11
CA LYS A 313 -33.65 -14.03 5.58
C LYS A 313 -34.55 -14.80 4.60
N ALA A 314 -35.88 -14.77 4.80
CA ALA A 314 -36.82 -15.41 3.91
C ALA A 314 -36.84 -14.73 2.53
N LEU A 315 -36.83 -13.40 2.50
CA LEU A 315 -36.82 -12.63 1.27
C LEU A 315 -35.53 -12.85 0.46
N PHE A 316 -34.38 -12.96 1.13
CA PHE A 316 -33.11 -13.31 0.48
C PHE A 316 -33.09 -14.71 -0.14
N LYS A 317 -33.83 -15.67 0.44
CA LYS A 317 -33.94 -17.03 -0.11
C LYS A 317 -34.83 -17.10 -1.34
N SER A 318 -35.86 -16.26 -1.41
CA SER A 318 -36.81 -16.26 -2.53
C SER A 318 -36.38 -15.37 -3.71
N ALA A 319 -35.57 -14.34 -3.46
CA ALA A 319 -35.12 -13.41 -4.49
C ALA A 319 -33.90 -13.94 -5.25
N THR A 320 -33.88 -13.72 -6.57
CA THR A 320 -32.69 -14.00 -7.40
C THR A 320 -31.57 -13.00 -7.11
N LEU A 321 -30.33 -13.30 -7.53
CA LEU A 321 -29.24 -12.33 -7.42
C LEU A 321 -29.57 -11.04 -8.18
N ALA A 322 -30.08 -11.13 -9.42
CA ALA A 322 -30.50 -9.98 -10.20
C ALA A 322 -31.52 -9.10 -9.46
N ASP A 323 -32.50 -9.70 -8.75
CA ASP A 323 -33.47 -8.95 -7.94
C ASP A 323 -32.83 -8.23 -6.77
N LYS A 324 -31.87 -8.87 -6.09
CA LYS A 324 -31.08 -8.25 -5.02
C LYS A 324 -30.29 -7.06 -5.56
N LEU A 325 -29.65 -7.20 -6.72
CA LEU A 325 -28.88 -6.12 -7.35
C LEU A 325 -29.75 -4.93 -7.73
N ARG A 326 -30.92 -5.19 -8.35
CA ARG A 326 -31.91 -4.14 -8.69
C ARG A 326 -32.43 -3.43 -7.44
N ALA A 327 -32.78 -4.19 -6.40
CA ALA A 327 -33.28 -3.60 -5.16
C ALA A 327 -32.21 -2.74 -4.48
N CYS A 328 -30.97 -3.24 -4.43
CA CYS A 328 -29.83 -2.53 -3.83
C CYS A 328 -29.53 -1.23 -4.58
N THR A 329 -29.41 -1.27 -5.91
CA THR A 329 -29.14 -0.07 -6.73
C THR A 329 -30.25 0.97 -6.64
N ARG A 330 -31.53 0.55 -6.63
CA ARG A 330 -32.67 1.44 -6.41
C ARG A 330 -32.62 2.09 -5.02
N LEU A 331 -32.32 1.33 -3.98
CA LEU A 331 -32.20 1.83 -2.61
C LEU A 331 -31.08 2.88 -2.50
N LEU A 332 -29.93 2.61 -3.14
CA LEU A 332 -28.79 3.53 -3.23
C LEU A 332 -29.00 4.68 -4.23
N LYS A 333 -30.15 4.72 -4.91
CA LYS A 333 -30.49 5.72 -5.95
C LYS A 333 -29.46 5.77 -7.09
N VAL A 334 -28.78 4.65 -7.36
CA VAL A 334 -27.92 4.49 -8.54
C VAL A 334 -28.82 4.41 -9.77
N LYS A 335 -28.68 5.37 -10.68
CA LYS A 335 -29.49 5.47 -11.89
C LYS A 335 -28.79 4.78 -13.07
N GLY A 336 -29.61 4.20 -13.94
CA GLY A 336 -29.19 3.62 -15.22
C GLY A 336 -29.02 2.10 -15.18
N ASP A 337 -29.19 1.45 -16.33
CA ASP A 337 -28.88 0.04 -16.54
C ASP A 337 -27.35 -0.17 -16.59
N PRO A 338 -26.80 -1.23 -15.96
CA PRO A 338 -25.35 -1.50 -15.94
C PRO A 338 -24.70 -1.57 -17.33
N THR A 339 -25.46 -1.87 -18.37
CA THR A 339 -24.97 -1.94 -19.76
C THR A 339 -24.97 -0.60 -20.48
N GLU A 340 -25.52 0.48 -19.91
CA GLU A 340 -25.71 1.76 -20.60
C GLU A 340 -24.42 2.35 -21.20
N LYS A 341 -23.27 2.05 -20.60
CA LYS A 341 -21.95 2.55 -21.02
C LYS A 341 -21.19 1.60 -21.95
N SER A 342 -21.74 0.42 -22.28
CA SER A 342 -21.09 -0.56 -23.15
C SER A 342 -22.02 -1.07 -24.24
N GLU A 343 -21.77 -0.64 -25.48
CA GLU A 343 -22.51 -1.11 -26.65
C GLU A 343 -22.39 -2.64 -26.87
N ALA A 344 -21.26 -3.23 -26.48
CA ALA A 344 -21.08 -4.68 -26.54
C ALA A 344 -22.04 -5.41 -25.59
N LEU A 345 -22.15 -4.94 -24.34
CA LEU A 345 -23.06 -5.53 -23.35
C LEU A 345 -24.53 -5.32 -23.75
N LYS A 346 -24.88 -4.13 -24.29
CA LYS A 346 -26.23 -3.87 -24.81
C LYS A 346 -26.62 -4.85 -25.91
N LYS A 347 -25.70 -5.18 -26.82
CA LYS A 347 -25.95 -6.16 -27.89
C LYS A 347 -26.21 -7.56 -27.32
N ILE A 348 -25.48 -7.98 -26.30
CA ILE A 348 -25.68 -9.27 -25.63
C ILE A 348 -27.07 -9.33 -24.99
N VAL A 349 -27.46 -8.28 -24.27
CA VAL A 349 -28.79 -8.19 -23.65
C VAL A 349 -29.89 -8.24 -24.71
N LYS A 350 -29.78 -7.44 -25.78
CA LYS A 350 -30.75 -7.41 -26.89
C LYS A 350 -30.85 -8.73 -27.68
N ALA A 351 -29.76 -9.51 -27.72
CA ALA A 351 -29.75 -10.80 -28.40
C ALA A 351 -30.53 -11.88 -27.64
N LYS A 352 -30.80 -11.68 -26.35
CA LYS A 352 -31.67 -12.58 -25.58
C LYS A 352 -33.13 -12.25 -25.90
N SER A 353 -33.89 -13.26 -26.30
CA SER A 353 -35.30 -13.15 -26.71
C SER A 353 -36.29 -12.93 -25.54
N ASN A 354 -35.80 -12.49 -24.38
CA ASN A 354 -36.60 -12.32 -23.17
C ASN A 354 -36.59 -10.85 -22.76
N ASP A 355 -37.76 -10.21 -22.82
CA ASP A 355 -37.94 -8.79 -22.47
C ASP A 355 -37.58 -8.44 -21.01
N LYS A 356 -37.42 -9.45 -20.14
CA LYS A 356 -36.98 -9.28 -18.74
C LYS A 356 -35.46 -9.40 -18.57
N TYR A 357 -34.73 -9.76 -19.62
CA TYR A 357 -33.27 -9.84 -19.58
C TYR A 357 -32.69 -8.42 -19.69
N ASP A 358 -32.02 -7.97 -18.64
CA ASP A 358 -31.41 -6.64 -18.51
C ASP A 358 -29.96 -6.76 -18.02
N GLY A 359 -29.29 -5.63 -17.79
CA GLY A 359 -27.91 -5.63 -17.32
C GLY A 359 -27.71 -6.31 -15.96
N PHE A 360 -28.71 -6.27 -15.08
CA PHE A 360 -28.64 -6.94 -13.77
C PHE A 360 -28.76 -8.46 -13.88
N THR A 361 -29.55 -8.94 -14.84
CA THR A 361 -29.67 -10.37 -15.14
C THR A 361 -28.36 -10.89 -15.73
N LEU A 362 -27.78 -10.14 -16.67
CA LEU A 362 -26.48 -10.46 -17.25
C LEU A 362 -25.38 -10.57 -16.19
N LEU A 363 -25.34 -9.65 -15.23
CA LEU A 363 -24.36 -9.70 -14.12
C LEU A 363 -24.58 -10.88 -13.18
N ALA A 364 -25.80 -11.43 -13.12
CA ALA A 364 -26.17 -12.51 -12.22
C ALA A 364 -26.06 -13.92 -12.83
N ASP A 365 -25.77 -14.02 -14.14
CA ASP A 365 -25.66 -15.30 -14.85
C ASP A 365 -24.30 -16.01 -14.66
N PHE A 366 -23.32 -15.36 -14.01
CA PHE A 366 -21.95 -15.84 -13.84
C PHE A 366 -21.72 -16.65 -12.56
#